data_AF-A0A3D2IR46-F1
#
_entry.id   AF-A0A3D2IR46-F1
#
_cell.length_a   1.000
_cell.length_b   1.000
_cell.length_c   1.000
_cell.angle_alpha   90.00
_cell.angle_beta   90.00
_cell.angle_gamma   90.00
#
_symmetry.space_group_name_H-M   'P 1'
#
loop_
_entity.id
_entity.type
_entity.pdbx_description
1 polymer ?
#
loop_
_entity_poly.entity_id
_entity_poly.type
_entity_poly.pdbx_seq_one_letter_code
_entity_poly.pdbx_strand_id
1 'polypeptide(L)' 'EHCEARVKKAIESVPGVDSAAVSHEKGSAIVTLNAQVEDAALKKVVEDQDYKVLEII' A
#
# COMPACT_ATOMS: atom_id res chain seq x y z
N GLU A 1 7.66 -14.48 -7.15
CA GLU A 1 7.18 -13.48 -6.18
C GLU A 1 7.98 -12.18 -6.25
N HIS A 2 7.53 -11.19 -7.02
CA HIS A 2 8.19 -9.87 -7.14
C HIS A 2 7.24 -8.67 -6.92
N CYS A 3 5.95 -8.95 -6.77
CA CYS A 3 4.86 -7.97 -6.69
C CYS A 3 4.78 -7.35 -5.29
N GLU A 4 4.87 -8.18 -4.26
CA GLU A 4 4.61 -7.82 -2.87
C GLU A 4 5.67 -6.87 -2.31
N ALA A 5 6.95 -7.13 -2.59
CA ALA A 5 8.05 -6.29 -2.14
C ALA A 5 8.02 -4.89 -2.78
N ARG A 6 7.56 -4.77 -4.03
CA ARG A 6 7.39 -3.47 -4.70
C ARG A 6 6.26 -2.67 -4.07
N VAL A 7 5.08 -3.26 -3.97
CA VAL A 7 3.89 -2.60 -3.40
C VAL A 7 4.16 -2.23 -1.95
N LYS A 8 4.77 -3.13 -1.17
CA LYS A 8 5.17 -2.85 0.21
C LYS A 8 6.10 -1.64 0.29
N LYS A 9 7.20 -1.63 -0.47
CA LYS A 9 8.13 -0.48 -0.48
C LYS A 9 7.48 0.82 -0.92
N ALA A 10 6.59 0.75 -1.90
CA ALA A 10 5.88 1.93 -2.39
C ALA A 10 5.03 2.53 -1.26
N ILE A 11 4.20 1.69 -0.60
CA ILE A 11 3.35 2.12 0.52
C ILE A 11 4.20 2.61 1.70
N GLU A 12 5.28 1.91 2.07
CA GLU A 12 6.20 2.34 3.14
C GLU A 12 6.94 3.65 2.80
N SER A 13 7.01 4.02 1.53
CA SER A 13 7.61 5.30 1.11
C SER A 13 6.66 6.49 1.32
N VAL A 14 5.40 6.25 1.69
CA VAL A 14 4.42 7.32 1.94
C VAL A 14 4.66 7.92 3.32
N PRO A 15 4.87 9.25 3.41
CA PRO A 15 5.03 9.91 4.70
C PRO A 15 3.76 9.77 5.54
N GLY A 16 3.90 9.16 6.71
CA GLY A 16 2.79 8.86 7.62
C GLY A 16 2.39 7.38 7.66
N VAL A 17 2.95 6.54 6.80
CA VAL A 17 2.89 5.07 6.93
C VAL A 17 3.96 4.61 7.91
N ASP A 18 3.53 3.80 8.88
CA ASP A 18 4.37 3.15 9.88
C ASP A 18 4.91 1.81 9.37
N SER A 19 4.04 1.02 8.72
CA SER A 19 4.37 -0.30 8.18
C SER A 19 3.34 -0.73 7.14
N ALA A 20 3.76 -1.53 6.16
CA ALA A 20 2.86 -2.17 5.20
C ALA A 20 3.11 -3.68 5.11
N ALA A 21 2.03 -4.45 5.15
CA ALA A 21 2.02 -5.90 4.97
C ALA A 21 1.16 -6.27 3.77
N VAL A 22 1.81 -6.63 2.66
CA VAL A 22 1.14 -7.04 1.42
C VAL A 22 1.09 -8.56 1.38
N SER A 23 -0.07 -9.13 1.12
CA SER A 23 -0.24 -10.57 0.91
C SER A 23 -0.79 -10.81 -0.48
N HIS A 24 0.06 -11.27 -1.40
CA HIS A 24 -0.39 -11.62 -2.74
C HIS A 24 -1.26 -12.89 -2.73
N GLU A 25 -1.06 -13.79 -1.75
CA GLU A 25 -1.94 -14.95 -1.53
C GLU A 25 -3.38 -14.55 -1.21
N LYS A 26 -3.58 -13.48 -0.42
CA LYS A 26 -4.91 -13.00 -0.04
C LYS A 26 -5.45 -11.92 -0.98
N GLY A 27 -4.60 -11.31 -1.81
CA GLY A 27 -4.95 -10.14 -2.61
C GLY A 27 -5.32 -8.94 -1.74
N SER A 28 -4.66 -8.78 -0.59
CA SER A 28 -4.94 -7.69 0.36
C SER A 28 -3.65 -7.09 0.91
N ALA A 29 -3.69 -5.79 1.24
CA ALA A 29 -2.60 -5.08 1.88
C ALA A 29 -3.10 -4.44 3.18
N ILE A 30 -2.40 -4.70 4.28
CA ILE A 30 -2.63 -4.06 5.58
C ILE A 30 -1.60 -2.95 5.72
N VAL A 31 -2.07 -1.73 5.98
CA VAL A 31 -1.21 -0.56 6.15
C VAL A 31 -1.44 0.02 7.53
N THR A 32 -0.36 0.13 8.30
CA THR A 32 -0.35 0.82 9.59
C THR A 32 0.06 2.25 9.34
N LEU A 33 -0.76 3.20 9.79
CA LEU A 33 -0.50 4.64 9.67
C LEU A 33 -0.13 5.21 11.04
N ASN A 34 0.94 6.01 11.10
CA ASN A 34 1.34 6.74 12.30
C ASN A 34 0.84 8.19 12.28
N ALA A 35 0.50 8.70 11.09
CA ALA A 35 -0.02 10.04 10.89
C ALA A 35 -1.28 10.01 10.01
N GLN A 36 -1.98 11.14 9.94
CA GLN A 36 -3.10 11.29 9.03
C GLN A 36 -2.59 11.30 7.58
N VAL A 37 -2.82 10.20 6.87
CA VAL A 37 -2.51 10.03 5.45
C VAL A 37 -3.82 9.94 4.69
N GLU A 38 -3.92 10.64 3.57
CA GLU A 38 -5.09 10.53 2.72
C GLU A 38 -5.10 9.20 1.95
N ASP A 39 -6.27 8.58 1.88
CA ASP A 39 -6.51 7.36 1.11
C ASP A 39 -6.08 7.52 -0.35
N ALA A 40 -6.28 8.71 -0.92
CA ALA A 40 -5.84 9.04 -2.27
C ALA A 40 -4.32 8.92 -2.46
N ALA A 41 -3.52 9.26 -1.44
CA ALA A 41 -2.07 9.14 -1.50
C ALA A 41 -1.65 7.66 -1.50
N LEU A 42 -2.24 6.85 -0.62
CA LEU A 42 -2.03 5.40 -0.59
C LEU A 42 -2.45 4.75 -1.91
N LYS A 43 -3.61 5.13 -2.43
CA LYS A 43 -4.15 4.62 -3.69
C LYS A 43 -3.21 4.88 -4.85
N LYS A 44 -2.77 6.13 -4.98
CA LYS A 44 -1.88 6.57 -6.05
C LYS A 44 -0.55 5.81 -6.06
N VAL A 45 -0.01 5.53 -4.88
CA VAL A 45 1.25 4.80 -4.72
C VAL A 45 1.12 3.34 -5.16
N VAL A 46 -0.03 2.72 -4.88
CA VAL A 46 -0.32 1.36 -5.34
C VAL A 46 -0.59 1.35 -6.86
N GLU A 47 -1.30 2.34 -7.38
CA GLU A 47 -1.55 2.53 -8.82
C GLU A 47 -0.28 2.79 -9.63
N ASP A 48 0.69 3.51 -9.07
CA ASP A 48 2.02 3.72 -9.67
C ASP A 48 2.81 2.42 -9.84
N GLN A 49 2.52 1.41 -9.01
CA GLN A 49 3.09 0.08 -9.14
C GLN A 49 2.33 -0.82 -10.13
N ASP A 50 1.39 -0.27 -10.91
CA ASP A 50 0.53 -0.99 -11.86
C ASP A 50 -0.55 -1.87 -11.16
N TYR A 51 -0.97 -1.49 -9.94
CA TYR A 51 -2.03 -2.18 -9.19
C TYR A 51 -3.25 -1.31 -8.97
N LYS A 52 -4.44 -1.89 -9.08
CA LYS A 52 -5.69 -1.16 -8.87
C LYS A 52 -6.23 -1.40 -7.46
N VAL A 53 -6.35 -0.34 -6.68
CA VAL A 53 -7.03 -0.41 -5.38
C VAL A 53 -8.54 -0.39 -5.60
N LEU A 54 -9.17 -1.51 -5.28
CA LEU A 54 -10.62 -1.69 -5.43
C LEU A 54 -11.36 -0.98 -4.30
N GLU A 55 -10.92 -1.21 -3.07
CA GLU A 55 -11.60 -0.75 -1.86
C GLU A 55 -10.57 -0.49 -0.76
N ILE A 56 -10.86 0.49 0.10
CA ILE A 56 -10.11 0.80 1.31
C ILE A 56 -11.15 0.76 2.44
N ILE A 57 -10.89 -0.06 3.45
CA ILE A 57 -11.82 -0.43 4.53
C ILE A 57 -11.14 -0.28 5.88
#